data_AF-Q3AAX1-F1
#
_entry.id   AF-Q3AAX1-F1
#
_cell.length_a   1.000
_cell.length_b   1.000
_cell.length_c   1.000
_cell.angle_alpha   90.00
_cell.angle_beta   90.00
_cell.angle_gamma   90.00
#
_symmetry.space_group_name_H-M   'P 1'
#
loop_
_entity.id
_entity.type
_entity.pdbx_description
1 polymer ?
#
loop_
_entity_poly.entity_id
_entity_poly.type
_entity_poly.pdbx_seq_one_letter_code
_entity_poly.pdbx_strand_id
1 'polypeptide(L)'
;MIKLRGKLIFIVILILFLTGCKDNIKKEPSYNEIVNKQKQTVLAIDYGKLEEKYLSDFKSFWPDSNILYTKIIDFDNDKNFDLIVLYEDKKTGKRSNVAYVGKRGIYAIDVAADKPYFIFKEPLQITFKEEEGQIKGIIIPIINEKTKEQFYYTISMIATGNDQTFKIKAEKY
;
A
#
# COMPACT_ATOMS: atom_id res chain seq x y z
N MET A 1 -31.40 49.62 59.45
CA MET A 1 -32.17 48.79 58.49
C MET A 1 -31.33 48.58 57.25
N ILE A 2 -30.90 47.33 57.03
CA ILE A 2 -29.91 46.95 56.04
C ILE A 2 -30.55 46.92 54.65
N LYS A 3 -29.94 47.68 53.73
CA LYS A 3 -30.33 47.84 52.32
C LYS A 3 -30.35 46.49 51.59
N LEU A 4 -31.55 45.94 51.39
CA LEU A 4 -31.82 44.73 50.60
C LEU A 4 -31.74 44.97 49.07
N ARG A 5 -30.77 45.76 48.61
CA ARG A 5 -30.54 46.01 47.16
C ARG A 5 -29.33 45.28 46.58
N GLY A 6 -28.69 44.39 47.35
CA GLY A 6 -27.54 43.58 46.92
C GLY A 6 -27.82 42.08 46.74
N LYS A 7 -29.04 41.60 47.02
CA LYS A 7 -29.35 40.15 46.97
C LYS A 7 -30.11 39.71 45.71
N LEU A 8 -30.69 40.64 44.95
CA LEU A 8 -31.31 40.31 43.65
C LEU A 8 -30.29 40.17 42.52
N ILE A 9 -29.21 40.96 42.54
CA ILE A 9 -28.13 40.88 41.54
C ILE A 9 -27.36 39.55 41.66
N PHE A 10 -27.24 39.01 42.87
CA PHE A 10 -26.55 37.75 43.10
C PHE A 10 -27.31 36.54 42.52
N ILE A 11 -28.65 36.59 42.48
CA ILE A 11 -29.47 35.53 41.86
C ILE A 11 -29.40 35.60 40.33
N VAL A 12 -29.34 36.79 39.74
CA VAL A 12 -29.21 36.96 38.28
C VAL A 12 -27.85 36.47 37.79
N ILE A 13 -26.76 36.76 38.53
CA ILE A 13 -25.42 36.26 38.19
C ILE A 13 -25.31 34.74 38.39
N LEU A 14 -25.96 34.17 39.41
CA LEU A 14 -25.98 32.71 39.63
C LEU A 14 -26.76 31.96 38.54
N ILE A 15 -27.82 32.56 37.97
CA ILE A 15 -28.57 31.99 36.83
C ILE A 15 -27.78 32.10 35.52
N LEU A 16 -26.98 33.16 35.34
CA LEU A 16 -26.09 33.30 34.18
C LEU A 16 -24.93 32.29 34.22
N PHE A 17 -24.45 31.90 35.40
CA PHE A 17 -23.47 30.80 35.57
C PHE A 17 -24.07 29.40 35.39
N LEU A 18 -25.39 29.26 35.48
CA LEU A 18 -26.10 27.99 35.22
C LEU A 18 -26.63 27.87 33.78
N THR A 19 -26.51 28.91 32.95
CA THR A 19 -27.07 28.94 31.57
C THR A 19 -26.09 29.31 30.45
N GLY A 20 -24.78 29.41 30.71
CA GLY A 20 -23.75 29.43 29.67
C GLY A 20 -22.53 28.61 30.09
N CYS A 21 -22.06 27.58 29.40
CA CYS A 21 -22.27 27.16 28.03
C CYS A 21 -22.84 25.74 28.00
N LYS A 22 -24.07 25.57 27.50
CA LYS A 22 -24.27 24.47 26.56
C LYS A 22 -23.69 24.98 25.25
N ASP A 23 -22.37 24.93 25.18
CA ASP A 23 -21.75 24.83 23.88
C ASP A 23 -22.47 23.64 23.24
N ASN A 24 -23.22 23.91 22.18
CA ASN A 24 -23.17 22.99 21.07
C ASN A 24 -21.72 23.02 20.59
N ILE A 25 -20.86 22.36 21.37
CA ILE A 25 -19.87 21.45 20.87
C ILE A 25 -20.69 20.70 19.83
N LYS A 26 -20.57 21.12 18.56
CA LYS A 26 -20.46 20.14 17.50
C LYS A 26 -19.54 19.12 18.12
N LYS A 27 -20.13 18.03 18.63
CA LYS A 27 -19.38 16.80 18.68
C LYS A 27 -18.95 16.72 17.23
N GLU A 28 -17.68 17.02 16.96
CA GLU A 28 -16.97 16.17 16.02
C GLU A 28 -17.50 14.79 16.35
N PRO A 29 -18.21 14.12 15.44
CA PRO A 29 -18.48 12.72 15.69
C PRO A 29 -17.11 12.19 16.09
N SER A 30 -17.05 11.53 17.26
CA SER A 30 -15.82 10.84 17.63
C SER A 30 -15.38 10.13 16.35
N TYR A 31 -14.10 10.14 16.02
CA TYR A 31 -13.60 9.61 14.75
C TYR A 31 -14.05 8.15 14.47
N ASN A 32 -14.76 7.52 15.41
CA ASN A 32 -15.43 6.23 15.34
C ASN A 32 -16.92 6.25 14.91
N GLU A 33 -17.59 7.38 14.68
CA GLU A 33 -19.03 7.42 14.30
C GLU A 33 -19.33 7.78 12.83
N ILE A 34 -18.34 8.19 12.04
CA ILE A 34 -18.43 8.17 10.55
C ILE A 34 -17.86 6.85 9.98
N VAL A 35 -17.59 5.86 10.82
CA VAL A 35 -17.09 4.53 10.37
C VAL A 35 -18.22 3.62 9.87
N ASN A 36 -19.50 3.98 10.06
CA ASN A 36 -20.58 2.98 9.92
C ASN A 36 -21.74 3.31 8.97
N LYS A 37 -21.65 4.31 8.08
CA LYS A 37 -22.71 4.58 7.10
C LYS A 37 -22.29 5.01 5.69
N GLN A 38 -21.04 4.83 5.29
CA GLN A 38 -20.83 4.38 3.92
C GLN A 38 -21.01 2.88 3.95
N LYS A 39 -22.17 2.48 3.44
CA LYS A 39 -22.51 1.11 3.08
C LYS A 39 -21.40 0.64 2.15
N GLN A 40 -20.33 0.15 2.78
CA GLN A 40 -19.31 -0.66 2.19
C GLN A 40 -20.08 -1.92 1.83
N THR A 41 -20.75 -1.88 0.68
CA THR A 41 -20.71 -3.02 -0.22
C THR A 41 -19.23 -3.15 -0.58
N VAL A 42 -18.45 -3.66 0.38
CA VAL A 42 -17.29 -4.46 0.09
C VAL A 42 -17.91 -5.59 -0.69
N LEU A 43 -17.94 -5.45 -2.01
CA LEU A 43 -17.77 -6.62 -2.86
C LEU A 43 -16.56 -7.30 -2.23
N ALA A 44 -16.79 -8.40 -1.53
CA ALA A 44 -15.77 -9.18 -0.88
C ALA A 44 -14.83 -9.62 -2.01
N ILE A 45 -13.82 -8.78 -2.28
CA ILE A 45 -12.71 -9.15 -3.12
C ILE A 45 -12.02 -10.21 -2.30
N ASP A 46 -12.31 -11.45 -2.67
CA ASP A 46 -11.66 -12.62 -2.12
C ASP A 46 -10.22 -12.58 -2.65
N TYR A 47 -9.36 -11.88 -1.91
CA TYR A 47 -7.95 -11.71 -2.26
C TYR A 47 -7.26 -13.04 -2.51
N GLY A 48 -7.69 -14.12 -1.83
CA GLY A 48 -7.20 -15.48 -2.09
C GLY A 48 -7.52 -15.95 -3.50
N LYS A 49 -8.78 -15.85 -3.94
CA LYS A 49 -9.17 -16.20 -5.31
C LYS A 49 -8.48 -15.34 -6.37
N LEU A 50 -8.28 -14.06 -6.08
CA LEU A 50 -7.61 -13.15 -7.00
C LEU A 50 -6.12 -13.51 -7.14
N GLU A 51 -5.46 -13.79 -6.02
CA GLU A 51 -4.07 -14.26 -5.98
C GLU A 51 -3.92 -15.59 -6.73
N GLU A 52 -4.78 -16.57 -6.47
CA GLU A 52 -4.79 -17.86 -7.17
C GLU A 52 -4.94 -17.70 -8.68
N LYS A 53 -5.87 -16.86 -9.13
CA LYS A 53 -6.06 -16.56 -10.55
C LYS A 53 -4.79 -15.97 -11.15
N TYR A 54 -4.23 -14.93 -10.54
CA TYR A 54 -3.04 -14.26 -11.06
C TYR A 54 -1.79 -15.15 -11.00
N LEU A 55 -1.66 -16.02 -9.99
CA LEU A 55 -0.60 -17.03 -9.94
C LEU A 55 -0.75 -18.05 -11.06
N SER A 56 -1.97 -18.50 -11.36
CA SER A 56 -2.25 -19.39 -12.50
C SER A 56 -1.88 -18.72 -13.82
N ASP A 57 -2.30 -17.47 -14.01
CA ASP A 57 -1.95 -16.66 -15.19
C ASP A 57 -0.42 -16.55 -15.31
N PHE A 58 0.29 -16.18 -14.25
CA PHE A 58 1.76 -16.12 -14.22
C PHE A 58 2.44 -17.46 -14.59
N LYS A 59 1.98 -18.57 -14.00
CA LYS A 59 2.54 -19.90 -14.25
C LYS A 59 2.33 -20.39 -15.68
N SER A 60 1.31 -19.89 -16.38
CA SER A 60 1.12 -20.20 -17.80
C SER A 60 2.23 -19.60 -18.69
N PHE A 61 2.81 -18.47 -18.30
CA PHE A 61 3.93 -17.82 -19.01
C PHE A 61 5.30 -18.27 -18.49
N TRP A 62 5.44 -18.50 -17.19
CA TRP A 62 6.67 -18.98 -16.55
C TRP A 62 6.45 -20.31 -15.79
N PRO A 63 6.24 -21.43 -16.50
CA PRO A 63 5.96 -22.73 -15.86
C PRO A 63 7.12 -23.21 -14.98
N ASP A 64 8.36 -22.94 -15.40
CA ASP A 64 9.58 -23.34 -14.71
C ASP A 64 10.00 -22.39 -13.57
N SER A 65 9.15 -21.46 -13.17
CA SER A 65 9.46 -20.55 -12.05
C SER A 65 9.35 -21.24 -10.69
N ASN A 66 10.11 -20.79 -9.70
CA ASN A 66 9.88 -21.06 -8.28
C ASN A 66 9.46 -19.76 -7.58
N ILE A 67 8.28 -19.75 -6.98
CA ILE A 67 7.72 -18.55 -6.35
C ILE A 67 8.38 -18.37 -5.00
N LEU A 68 8.97 -17.19 -4.77
CA LEU A 68 9.65 -16.86 -3.53
C LEU A 68 8.75 -16.01 -2.62
N TYR A 69 8.02 -15.06 -3.21
CA TYR A 69 7.13 -14.16 -2.48
C TYR A 69 6.02 -13.62 -3.38
N THR A 70 4.86 -13.35 -2.78
CA THR A 70 3.72 -12.74 -3.45
C THR A 70 3.13 -11.61 -2.61
N LYS A 71 2.58 -10.60 -3.28
CA LYS A 71 1.79 -9.54 -2.63
C LYS A 71 0.79 -8.93 -3.58
N ILE A 72 -0.47 -8.88 -3.18
CA ILE A 72 -1.48 -8.07 -3.87
C ILE A 72 -1.31 -6.60 -3.50
N ILE A 73 -1.38 -5.74 -4.52
CA ILE A 73 -1.23 -4.29 -4.41
C ILE A 73 -2.27 -3.58 -5.27
N ASP A 74 -2.68 -2.38 -4.83
CA ASP A 74 -3.48 -1.43 -5.62
C ASP A 74 -2.61 -0.19 -5.85
N PHE A 75 -2.02 -0.07 -7.05
CA PHE A 75 -1.06 0.99 -7.35
C PHE A 75 -1.70 2.38 -7.36
N ASP A 76 -2.90 2.46 -7.93
CA ASP A 76 -3.58 3.72 -8.24
C ASP A 76 -4.71 4.06 -7.23
N ASN A 77 -4.93 3.18 -6.23
CA ASN A 77 -6.04 3.25 -5.28
C ASN A 77 -7.41 3.27 -5.99
N ASP A 78 -7.52 2.54 -7.10
CA ASP A 78 -8.69 2.50 -7.98
C ASP A 78 -9.41 1.13 -7.95
N LYS A 79 -8.96 0.23 -7.06
CA LYS A 79 -9.40 -1.18 -6.94
C LYS A 79 -9.04 -2.05 -8.14
N ASN A 80 -8.11 -1.62 -8.99
CA ASN A 80 -7.44 -2.50 -9.96
C ASN A 80 -6.18 -3.06 -9.32
N PHE A 81 -6.34 -4.24 -8.72
CA PHE A 81 -5.25 -4.91 -8.06
C PHE A 81 -4.33 -5.64 -9.04
N ASP A 82 -3.05 -5.59 -8.72
CA ASP A 82 -1.98 -6.37 -9.33
C ASP A 82 -1.35 -7.30 -8.28
N LEU A 83 -0.82 -8.42 -8.73
CA LEU A 83 -0.01 -9.34 -7.94
C LEU A 83 1.46 -9.10 -8.27
N ILE A 84 2.23 -8.77 -7.23
CA ILE A 84 3.69 -8.79 -7.27
C ILE A 84 4.13 -10.22 -7.03
N VAL A 85 5.02 -10.72 -7.88
CA VAL A 85 5.64 -12.03 -7.77
C VAL A 85 7.15 -11.86 -7.76
N LEU A 86 7.82 -12.22 -6.67
CA LEU A 86 9.26 -12.43 -6.65
C LEU A 86 9.51 -13.91 -6.93
N TYR A 87 10.36 -14.22 -7.90
CA TYR A 87 10.57 -15.60 -8.31
C TYR A 87 12.00 -15.89 -8.73
N GLU A 88 12.32 -17.17 -8.64
CA GLU A 88 13.47 -17.78 -9.29
C GLU A 88 13.03 -18.31 -10.65
N ASP A 89 13.76 -17.98 -11.71
CA ASP A 89 13.63 -18.65 -12.99
C ASP A 89 14.57 -19.86 -13.00
N LYS A 90 14.02 -21.09 -12.89
CA LYS A 90 14.84 -22.32 -12.82
C LYS A 90 15.63 -22.55 -14.11
N LYS A 91 15.18 -22.02 -15.25
CA LYS A 91 15.90 -22.18 -16.51
C LYS A 91 17.23 -21.43 -16.51
N THR A 92 17.24 -20.24 -15.90
CA THR A 92 18.44 -19.38 -15.82
C THR A 92 19.13 -19.44 -14.46
N GLY A 93 18.49 -20.03 -13.44
CA GLY A 93 18.95 -20.07 -12.04
C GLY A 93 18.90 -18.71 -11.34
N LYS A 94 18.30 -17.70 -11.96
CA LYS A 94 18.31 -16.32 -11.44
C LYS A 94 17.23 -16.13 -10.40
N ARG A 95 17.61 -15.58 -9.24
CA ARG A 95 16.76 -15.37 -8.05
C ARG A 95 16.51 -13.88 -7.77
N SER A 96 16.55 -13.07 -8.83
CA SER A 96 16.38 -11.61 -8.83
C SER A 96 15.24 -11.17 -9.75
N ASN A 97 14.31 -12.07 -10.09
CA ASN A 97 13.22 -11.77 -11.01
C ASN A 97 11.97 -11.26 -10.28
N VAL A 98 11.35 -10.23 -10.85
CA VAL A 98 10.11 -9.64 -10.37
C VAL A 98 9.11 -9.62 -11.51
N ALA A 99 7.87 -10.01 -11.22
CA ALA A 99 6.76 -9.83 -12.13
C ALA A 99 5.61 -9.07 -11.46
N TYR A 100 4.88 -8.30 -12.27
CA TYR A 100 3.57 -7.76 -11.98
C TYR A 100 2.55 -8.47 -12.85
N VAL A 101 1.50 -8.98 -12.23
CA VAL A 101 0.43 -9.72 -12.90
C VAL A 101 -0.89 -9.08 -12.53
N GLY A 102 -1.62 -8.57 -13.52
CA GLY A 102 -2.95 -8.03 -13.25
C GLY A 102 -3.79 -7.90 -14.51
N LYS A 103 -4.90 -7.17 -14.40
CA LYS A 103 -5.81 -6.95 -15.54
C LYS A 103 -5.11 -6.31 -16.74
N ARG A 104 -4.07 -5.52 -16.49
CA ARG A 104 -3.35 -4.74 -17.51
C ARG A 104 -2.27 -5.57 -18.23
N GLY A 105 -2.09 -6.84 -17.85
CA GLY A 105 -1.15 -7.78 -18.45
C GLY A 105 -0.18 -8.38 -17.44
N ILE A 106 0.84 -9.06 -17.98
CA ILE A 106 1.94 -9.62 -17.19
C ILE A 106 3.24 -9.00 -17.65
N TYR A 107 3.95 -8.40 -16.71
CA TYR A 107 5.22 -7.71 -16.95
C TYR A 107 6.27 -8.30 -16.01
N ALA A 108 7.42 -8.70 -16.54
CA ALA A 108 8.49 -9.27 -15.73
C ALA A 108 9.83 -8.63 -16.07
N ILE A 109 10.70 -8.51 -15.07
CA ILE A 109 12.07 -8.04 -15.20
C ILE A 109 13.00 -8.90 -14.36
N ASP A 110 14.21 -9.11 -14.88
CA ASP A 110 15.33 -9.50 -14.05
C ASP A 110 16.04 -8.25 -13.54
N VAL A 111 15.91 -7.99 -12.23
CA VAL A 111 16.38 -6.75 -11.60
C VAL A 111 17.91 -6.63 -11.65
N ALA A 112 18.61 -7.75 -11.76
CA ALA A 112 20.06 -7.82 -11.77
C ALA A 112 20.55 -8.67 -12.96
N ALA A 113 20.04 -8.37 -14.16
CA ALA A 113 20.23 -9.19 -15.37
C ALA A 113 21.68 -9.55 -15.70
N ASP A 114 22.61 -8.63 -15.43
CA ASP A 114 24.04 -8.75 -15.69
C ASP A 114 24.83 -9.34 -14.50
N LYS A 115 24.19 -9.60 -13.36
CA LYS A 115 24.86 -9.94 -12.09
C LYS A 115 24.27 -11.21 -11.46
N PRO A 116 24.74 -12.40 -11.87
CA PRO A 116 24.13 -13.68 -11.49
C PRO A 116 24.19 -14.02 -9.99
N TYR A 117 25.04 -13.35 -9.21
CA TYR A 117 25.19 -13.57 -7.76
C TYR A 117 24.35 -12.61 -6.91
N PHE A 118 23.54 -11.77 -7.55
CA PHE A 118 22.64 -10.87 -6.86
C PHE A 118 21.30 -11.57 -6.70
N ILE A 119 20.86 -11.73 -5.46
CA ILE A 119 19.59 -12.39 -5.12
C ILE A 119 18.78 -11.51 -4.18
N PHE A 120 17.48 -11.74 -4.09
CA PHE A 120 16.68 -11.09 -3.05
C PHE A 120 17.21 -11.43 -1.66
N LYS A 121 17.31 -10.42 -0.79
CA LYS A 121 17.77 -10.61 0.58
C LYS A 121 16.68 -11.28 1.41
N GLU A 122 17.05 -12.36 2.09
CA GLU A 122 16.20 -12.98 3.11
C GLU A 122 16.33 -12.27 4.49
N PRO A 123 15.24 -12.17 5.27
CA PRO A 123 13.87 -12.51 4.91
C PRO A 123 13.33 -11.56 3.83
N LEU A 124 12.54 -12.09 2.88
CA LEU A 124 11.94 -11.29 1.80
C LEU A 124 11.08 -10.17 2.38
N GLN A 125 11.53 -8.93 2.18
CA GLN A 125 10.85 -7.71 2.61
C GLN A 125 10.77 -6.75 1.43
N ILE A 126 9.56 -6.30 1.08
CA ILE A 126 9.36 -5.21 0.13
C ILE A 126 8.84 -3.99 0.89
N THR A 127 9.32 -2.80 0.50
CA THR A 127 8.75 -1.54 0.95
C THR A 127 8.17 -0.79 -0.25
N PHE A 128 7.23 0.11 -0.02
CA PHE A 128 6.57 0.86 -1.09
C PHE A 128 7.16 2.26 -1.20
N LYS A 129 7.40 2.70 -2.44
CA LYS A 129 7.67 4.10 -2.74
C LYS A 129 6.35 4.77 -3.05
N GLU A 130 5.88 5.64 -2.15
CA GLU A 130 4.62 6.34 -2.27
C GLU A 130 4.83 7.82 -2.59
N GLU A 131 4.04 8.36 -3.51
CA GLU A 131 3.99 9.79 -3.84
C GLU A 131 2.53 10.19 -4.01
N GLU A 132 2.09 11.22 -3.29
CA GLU A 132 0.71 11.75 -3.34
C GLU A 132 -0.38 10.70 -3.08
N GLY A 133 -0.09 9.70 -2.24
CA GLY A 133 -1.02 8.61 -1.91
C GLY A 133 -1.13 7.52 -2.97
N GLN A 134 -0.25 7.52 -3.98
CA GLN A 134 -0.13 6.48 -5.00
C GLN A 134 1.18 5.72 -4.85
N ILE A 135 1.17 4.42 -5.13
CA ILE A 135 2.38 3.61 -5.11
C ILE A 135 3.09 3.77 -6.46
N LYS A 136 4.28 4.37 -6.45
CA LYS A 136 5.11 4.60 -7.64
C LYS A 136 6.10 3.48 -7.90
N GLY A 137 6.26 2.55 -6.96
CA GLY A 137 7.12 1.39 -7.11
C GLY A 137 7.31 0.63 -5.80
N ILE A 138 8.08 -0.45 -5.89
CA ILE A 138 8.52 -1.23 -4.75
C ILE A 138 10.03 -1.10 -4.60
N ILE A 139 10.50 -1.05 -3.37
CA ILE A 139 11.92 -1.10 -3.03
C ILE A 139 12.19 -2.49 -2.50
N ILE A 140 13.15 -3.18 -3.13
CA ILE A 140 13.53 -4.54 -2.77
C ILE A 140 15.02 -4.57 -2.40
N PRO A 141 15.38 -5.10 -1.21
CA PRO A 141 16.76 -5.36 -0.86
C PRO A 141 17.30 -6.56 -1.65
N ILE A 142 18.44 -6.35 -2.29
CA ILE A 142 19.19 -7.39 -3.01
C ILE A 142 20.56 -7.54 -2.35
N ILE A 143 20.99 -8.78 -2.15
CA ILE A 143 22.30 -9.11 -1.60
C ILE A 143 23.19 -9.74 -2.67
N ASN A 144 24.46 -9.35 -2.70
CA ASN A 144 25.47 -10.10 -3.41
C ASN A 144 25.86 -11.33 -2.57
N GLU A 145 25.55 -12.54 -3.04
CA GLU A 145 25.79 -13.77 -2.29
C GLU A 145 27.27 -13.99 -1.93
N LYS A 146 28.20 -13.46 -2.74
CA LYS A 146 29.65 -13.61 -2.53
C LYS A 146 30.17 -12.65 -1.48
N THR A 147 29.85 -11.36 -1.59
CA THR A 147 30.42 -10.31 -0.72
C THR A 147 29.55 -10.00 0.49
N LYS A 148 28.29 -10.43 0.49
CA LYS A 148 27.25 -10.08 1.46
C LYS A 148 26.89 -8.59 1.48
N GLU A 149 27.38 -7.81 0.51
CA GLU A 149 26.97 -6.42 0.33
C GLU A 149 25.49 -6.36 -0.07
N GLN A 150 24.79 -5.38 0.51
CA GLN A 150 23.38 -5.14 0.26
C GLN A 150 23.20 -3.90 -0.61
N PHE A 151 22.24 -4.00 -1.52
CA PHE A 151 21.79 -2.94 -2.41
C PHE A 151 20.28 -2.83 -2.29
N TYR A 152 19.75 -1.66 -2.61
CA TYR A 152 18.31 -1.46 -2.71
C TYR A 152 17.98 -1.13 -4.15
N TYR A 153 17.03 -1.87 -4.71
CA TYR A 153 16.53 -1.61 -6.06
C TYR A 153 15.10 -1.08 -5.96
N THR A 154 14.85 0.06 -6.59
CA THR A 154 13.50 0.55 -6.82
C THR A 154 13.00 -0.01 -8.14
N ILE A 155 11.85 -0.65 -8.10
CA ILE A 155 11.16 -1.24 -9.25
C ILE A 155 9.86 -0.45 -9.43
N SER A 156 9.83 0.38 -10.45
CA SER A 156 8.67 1.23 -10.76
C SER A 156 7.94 0.74 -11.99
N MET A 157 6.61 0.79 -11.94
CA MET A 157 5.76 0.68 -13.12
C MET A 157 5.57 2.06 -13.72
N ILE A 158 6.14 2.29 -14.92
CA ILE A 158 6.05 3.56 -15.64
C ILE A 158 5.03 3.39 -16.75
N ALA A 159 3.89 4.08 -16.66
CA ALA A 159 2.96 4.19 -17.78
C ALA A 159 3.59 5.09 -18.87
N THR A 160 3.79 4.58 -20.08
CA THR A 160 4.29 5.38 -21.21
C THR A 160 3.27 5.53 -22.32
N GLY A 161 2.76 6.74 -22.54
CA GLY A 161 1.92 7.10 -23.69
C GLY A 161 0.40 6.96 -23.48
N ASN A 162 -0.37 7.08 -24.57
CA ASN A 162 -1.83 6.89 -24.58
C ASN A 162 -2.23 5.42 -24.46
N ASP A 163 -1.32 4.51 -24.84
CA ASP A 163 -1.43 3.09 -24.53
C ASP A 163 -0.80 2.88 -23.17
N GLN A 164 -1.56 2.37 -22.20
CA GLN A 164 -1.08 2.07 -20.84
C GLN A 164 -0.08 0.90 -20.85
N THR A 165 1.04 1.06 -21.53
CA THR A 165 2.17 0.14 -21.50
C THR A 165 2.98 0.46 -20.26
N PHE A 166 2.98 -0.47 -19.31
CA PHE A 166 3.78 -0.37 -18.10
C PHE A 166 5.20 -0.86 -18.42
N LYS A 167 6.18 0.02 -18.27
CA LYS A 167 7.59 -0.35 -18.27
C LYS A 167 8.05 -0.54 -16.86
N ILE A 168 8.74 -1.65 -16.59
CA ILE A 168 9.41 -1.86 -15.32
C ILE A 168 10.81 -1.25 -15.41
N LYS A 169 11.15 -0.36 -14.49
CA LYS A 169 12.52 0.18 -14.36
C LYS A 169 13.10 -0.23 -13.02
N ALA A 170 14.30 -0.81 -13.05
CA ALA A 170 15.09 -1.14 -11.87
C ALA A 170 16.23 -0.13 -11.70
N GLU A 171 16.30 0.56 -10.56
CA GLU A 171 17.34 1.53 -10.25
C GLU A 171 17.96 1.24 -8.89
N LYS A 172 19.30 1.30 -8.81
CA LYS A 172 20.02 1.21 -7.54
C LYS A 172 19.84 2.52 -6.76
N TYR A 173 19.27 2.42 -5.56
CA TYR A 173 19.12 3.53 -4.59
C TYR A 173 20.42 3.78 -3.83
#